data_AF-T0Z4N9-F1
#
_entry.id   AF-T0Z4N9-F1
#
_cell.length_a   1.000
_cell.length_b   1.000
_cell.length_c   1.000
_cell.angle_alpha   90.00
_cell.angle_beta   90.00
_cell.angle_gamma   90.00
#
_symmetry.space_group_name_H-M   'P 1'
#
loop_
_entity.id
_entity.type
_entity.pdbx_description
1 polymer ?
#
loop_
_entity_poly.entity_id
_entity_poly.type
_entity_poly.pdbx_seq_one_letter_code
_entity_poly.pdbx_strand_id
1 'polypeptide(L)'
;MAGYSKSFILAGEGGFMGTDGANPIHLIILVGEGGRQWLEPVYVNKNIKPMGRVGVIIPPGPDDPRMLLDACLAFAPELFLECPSLIPLMVKLNGYKRLDFDHNEPDIAEEWDRLRQEARPIFQKFSLWECDFKKLGNDSRWRAAPTLDID
;
A
#
# COMPACT_ATOMS: atom_id res chain seq x y z
N MET A 1 4.12 0.51 20.96
CA MET A 1 2.78 -0.07 20.66
C MET A 1 2.55 0.20 19.19
N ALA A 2 2.12 -0.80 18.41
CA ALA A 2 1.97 -0.71 16.97
C ALA A 2 0.47 -0.75 16.59
N GLY A 3 0.05 0.02 15.60
CA GLY A 3 -1.33 0.04 15.12
C GLY A 3 -1.50 0.89 13.86
N TYR A 4 -2.67 0.83 13.22
CA TYR A 4 -2.93 1.60 12.00
C TYR A 4 -3.64 2.91 12.31
N SER A 5 -3.16 4.00 11.72
CA SER A 5 -3.69 5.36 11.92
C SER A 5 -4.65 5.78 10.82
N LYS A 6 -4.36 5.39 9.58
CA LYS A 6 -5.13 5.74 8.38
C LYS A 6 -4.96 4.67 7.30
N SER A 7 -5.68 4.85 6.21
CA SER A 7 -5.49 4.08 4.98
C SER A 7 -5.64 4.94 3.74
N PHE A 8 -4.93 4.56 2.68
CA PHE A 8 -5.18 5.04 1.33
C PHE A 8 -5.93 3.98 0.53
N ILE A 9 -6.80 4.40 -0.38
CA ILE A 9 -7.63 3.50 -1.18
C ILE A 9 -7.41 3.83 -2.64
N LEU A 10 -6.98 2.84 -3.41
CA LEU A 10 -7.00 2.88 -4.87
C LEU A 10 -8.35 2.33 -5.34
N ALA A 11 -9.15 3.20 -5.95
CA ALA A 11 -10.50 2.88 -6.39
C ALA A 11 -10.84 3.64 -7.67
N GLY A 12 -11.86 3.18 -8.40
CA GLY A 12 -12.52 4.01 -9.40
C GLY A 12 -13.40 5.10 -8.78
N GLU A 13 -13.91 5.98 -9.64
CA GLU A 13 -15.01 6.89 -9.30
C GLU A 13 -16.33 6.22 -9.66
N GLY A 14 -17.16 5.92 -8.66
CA GLY A 14 -18.47 5.31 -8.87
C GLY A 14 -19.54 6.33 -9.26
N GLY A 15 -20.51 5.92 -10.08
CA GLY A 15 -21.64 6.77 -10.48
C GLY A 15 -21.28 7.84 -11.52
N PHE A 16 -22.21 8.76 -11.79
CA PHE A 16 -21.94 9.88 -12.71
C PHE A 16 -21.08 10.92 -11.98
N MET A 17 -19.82 11.09 -12.39
CA MET A 17 -18.86 12.03 -11.78
C MET A 17 -18.54 11.74 -10.30
N GLY A 18 -18.45 10.46 -9.90
CA GLY A 18 -17.99 10.10 -8.55
C GLY A 18 -19.06 10.22 -7.44
N THR A 19 -20.35 10.34 -7.79
CA THR A 19 -21.46 10.43 -6.82
C THR A 19 -21.53 9.25 -5.85
N ASP A 20 -21.02 8.09 -6.26
CA ASP A 20 -21.09 6.87 -5.45
C ASP A 20 -19.80 6.67 -4.62
N GLY A 21 -18.86 7.62 -4.66
CA GLY A 21 -17.59 7.57 -3.95
C GLY A 21 -16.59 6.57 -4.54
N ALA A 22 -15.73 6.03 -3.68
CA ALA A 22 -14.68 5.09 -4.05
C ALA A 22 -15.27 3.72 -4.49
N ASN A 23 -15.44 3.52 -5.79
CA ASN A 23 -16.04 2.30 -6.34
C ASN A 23 -15.65 2.08 -7.83
N PRO A 24 -15.21 0.88 -8.23
CA PRO A 24 -14.87 -0.26 -7.37
C PRO A 24 -13.58 -0.01 -6.58
N ILE A 25 -13.53 -0.54 -5.36
CA ILE A 25 -12.31 -0.55 -4.56
C ILE A 25 -11.41 -1.68 -5.07
N HIS A 26 -10.17 -1.35 -5.38
CA HIS A 26 -9.21 -2.31 -5.91
C HIS A 26 -8.17 -2.72 -4.88
N LEU A 27 -7.59 -1.75 -4.17
CA LEU A 27 -6.52 -1.94 -3.20
C LEU A 27 -6.69 -0.95 -2.06
N ILE A 28 -6.55 -1.43 -0.83
CA ILE A 28 -6.44 -0.59 0.36
C ILE A 28 -4.99 -0.69 0.86
N ILE A 29 -4.38 0.44 1.17
CA ILE A 29 -3.03 0.54 1.70
C ILE A 29 -3.17 1.06 3.14
N LEU A 30 -2.93 0.18 4.11
CA LEU A 30 -2.95 0.54 5.52
C LEU A 30 -1.65 1.25 5.91
N VAL A 31 -1.76 2.32 6.71
CA VAL A 31 -0.61 3.04 7.26
C VAL A 31 -0.49 2.70 8.74
N GLY A 32 0.57 1.97 9.08
CA GLY A 32 0.89 1.55 10.43
C GLY A 32 1.89 2.49 11.11
N GLU A 33 1.73 2.65 12.42
CA GLU A 33 2.55 3.46 13.30
C GLU A 33 3.07 2.60 14.45
N GLY A 34 4.37 2.68 14.76
CA GLY A 34 4.97 1.79 15.75
C GLY A 34 6.45 2.03 16.02
N GLY A 35 6.88 3.29 16.03
CA GLY A 35 8.28 3.71 16.12
C GLY A 35 8.85 4.08 14.74
N ARG A 36 8.41 3.38 13.70
CA ARG A 36 8.52 3.79 12.29
C ARG A 36 7.15 3.65 11.64
N GLN A 37 6.92 4.41 10.58
CA GLN A 37 5.72 4.26 9.76
C GLN A 37 5.95 3.09 8.79
N TRP A 38 4.91 2.31 8.49
CA TRP A 38 4.95 1.32 7.42
C TRP A 38 3.64 1.28 6.65
N LEU A 39 3.68 0.75 5.43
CA LEU A 39 2.52 0.55 4.59
C LEU A 39 2.33 -0.93 4.27
N GLU A 40 1.09 -1.39 4.30
CA GLU A 40 0.70 -2.77 4.02
C GLU A 40 -0.52 -2.82 3.08
N PRO A 41 -0.52 -3.72 2.07
CA PRO A 41 -1.63 -3.84 1.15
C PRO A 41 -2.71 -4.79 1.66
N VAL A 42 -3.96 -4.44 1.40
CA VAL A 42 -5.14 -5.30 1.49
C VAL A 42 -5.78 -5.35 0.11
N TYR A 43 -5.62 -6.49 -0.56
CA TYR A 43 -6.10 -6.71 -1.92
C TYR A 43 -7.60 -7.02 -1.93
N VAL A 44 -8.40 -6.07 -2.41
CA VAL A 44 -9.83 -6.30 -2.68
C VAL A 44 -10.00 -6.95 -4.06
N ASN A 45 -9.31 -6.41 -5.06
CA ASN A 45 -9.17 -7.03 -6.37
C ASN A 45 -8.03 -8.05 -6.36
N LYS A 46 -8.37 -9.34 -6.47
CA LYS A 46 -7.41 -10.45 -6.44
C LYS A 46 -6.48 -10.51 -7.66
N ASN A 47 -6.80 -9.78 -8.73
CA ASN A 47 -5.99 -9.74 -9.94
C ASN A 47 -4.75 -8.86 -9.75
N ILE A 48 -4.82 -7.87 -8.87
CA ILE A 48 -3.66 -7.02 -8.53
C ILE A 48 -2.67 -7.84 -7.71
N LYS A 49 -1.41 -7.84 -8.15
CA LYS A 49 -0.31 -8.52 -7.47
C LYS A 49 0.82 -7.56 -7.10
N PRO A 50 1.50 -7.77 -5.97
CA PRO A 50 2.68 -7.00 -5.62
C PRO A 50 3.86 -7.30 -6.56
N MET A 51 4.84 -6.42 -6.51
CA MET A 51 6.17 -6.63 -7.06
C MET A 51 6.87 -7.75 -6.30
N GLY A 52 6.98 -8.91 -6.95
CA GLY A 52 7.54 -10.11 -6.33
C GLY A 52 6.70 -10.58 -5.13
N ARG A 53 7.25 -10.45 -3.92
CA ARG A 53 6.59 -10.84 -2.66
C ARG A 53 6.47 -9.68 -1.67
N VAL A 54 6.67 -8.44 -2.13
CA VAL A 54 6.67 -7.26 -1.27
C VAL A 54 5.28 -7.07 -0.66
N GLY A 55 5.21 -7.20 0.67
CA GLY A 55 4.00 -6.96 1.44
C GLY A 55 4.11 -5.79 2.41
N VAL A 56 5.30 -5.21 2.56
CA VAL A 56 5.54 -4.09 3.48
C VAL A 56 6.48 -3.08 2.83
N ILE A 57 6.16 -1.80 2.98
CA ILE A 57 7.08 -0.69 2.69
C ILE A 57 7.28 0.13 3.95
N ILE A 58 8.53 0.53 4.21
CA ILE A 58 8.85 1.55 5.19
C ILE A 58 9.37 2.77 4.43
N PRO A 59 8.67 3.90 4.47
CA PRO A 59 9.13 5.13 3.85
C PRO A 59 10.36 5.69 4.59
N PRO A 60 11.13 6.62 3.99
CA PRO A 60 12.28 7.27 4.64
C PRO A 60 11.95 8.01 5.93
N GLY A 61 10.68 8.35 6.14
CA GLY A 61 10.18 9.03 7.32
C GLY A 61 8.65 9.01 7.36
N PRO A 62 8.06 9.35 8.52
CA PRO A 62 6.61 9.43 8.65
C PRO A 62 6.05 10.49 7.70
N ASP A 63 4.93 10.14 7.04
CA ASP A 63 4.21 11.00 6.10
C ASP A 63 5.07 11.53 4.94
N ASP A 64 6.10 10.76 4.53
CA ASP A 64 6.89 11.11 3.35
C ASP A 64 5.97 11.25 2.13
N PRO A 65 6.02 12.37 1.39
CA PRO A 65 5.09 12.63 0.28
C PRO A 65 5.21 11.63 -0.88
N ARG A 66 6.27 10.81 -0.90
CA ARG A 66 6.49 9.77 -1.92
C ARG A 66 5.94 8.42 -1.50
N MET A 67 5.59 8.23 -0.22
CA MET A 67 5.20 6.92 0.34
C MET A 67 4.06 6.26 -0.44
N LEU A 68 3.10 7.05 -0.94
CA LEU A 68 1.93 6.52 -1.64
C LEU A 68 2.28 6.08 -3.06
N LEU A 69 3.12 6.83 -3.77
CA LEU A 69 3.63 6.40 -5.08
C LEU A 69 4.45 5.11 -4.93
N ASP A 70 5.33 5.06 -3.93
CA ASP A 70 6.15 3.87 -3.66
C ASP A 70 5.29 2.65 -3.34
N ALA A 71 4.23 2.84 -2.53
CA ALA A 71 3.26 1.80 -2.22
C ALA A 71 2.49 1.33 -3.46
N CYS A 72 2.04 2.23 -4.33
CA CYS A 72 1.40 1.83 -5.57
C CYS A 72 2.35 1.07 -6.51
N LEU A 73 3.60 1.53 -6.64
CA LEU A 73 4.63 0.84 -7.43
C LEU A 73 4.90 -0.58 -6.93
N ALA A 74 5.02 -0.75 -5.62
CA ALA A 74 5.33 -2.06 -5.04
C ALA A 74 4.11 -2.97 -4.92
N PHE A 75 2.92 -2.45 -4.64
CA PHE A 75 1.73 -3.27 -4.37
C PHE A 75 0.85 -3.48 -5.60
N ALA A 76 0.97 -2.63 -6.63
CA ALA A 76 0.25 -2.71 -7.90
C ALA A 76 1.14 -2.36 -9.12
N PRO A 77 2.32 -2.97 -9.29
CA PRO A 77 3.25 -2.71 -10.40
C PRO A 77 2.61 -2.84 -11.79
N GLU A 78 1.60 -3.70 -11.96
CA GLU A 78 0.89 -3.89 -13.23
C GLU A 78 0.25 -2.61 -13.79
N LEU A 79 -0.02 -1.61 -12.95
CA LEU A 79 -0.54 -0.32 -13.37
C LEU A 79 0.53 0.60 -13.99
N PHE A 80 1.80 0.18 -13.92
CA PHE A 80 2.97 0.94 -14.35
C PHE A 80 3.80 0.20 -15.41
N LEU A 81 3.22 -0.77 -16.12
CA LEU A 81 3.92 -1.57 -17.15
C LEU A 81 4.54 -0.73 -18.27
N GLU A 82 4.09 0.50 -18.47
CA GLU A 82 4.67 1.46 -19.42
C GLU A 82 6.04 2.00 -18.96
N CYS A 83 6.41 1.86 -17.69
CA CYS A 83 7.68 2.33 -17.14
C CYS A 83 8.83 1.37 -17.54
N PRO A 84 9.81 1.81 -18.34
CA PRO A 84 10.91 0.95 -18.79
C PRO A 84 11.72 0.32 -17.65
N SER A 85 11.85 1.03 -16.53
CA SER A 85 12.64 0.58 -15.39
C SER A 85 11.92 -0.44 -14.51
N LEU A 86 10.62 -0.67 -14.71
CA LEU A 86 9.82 -1.52 -13.85
C LEU A 86 10.25 -3.00 -13.92
N ILE A 87 10.25 -3.59 -15.11
CA ILE A 87 10.50 -5.03 -15.27
C ILE A 87 11.88 -5.46 -14.75
N PRO A 88 12.99 -4.76 -15.06
CA PRO A 88 14.29 -5.07 -14.46
C PRO A 88 14.27 -5.04 -12.93
N LEU A 89 13.56 -4.06 -12.35
CA LEU A 89 13.47 -3.90 -10.90
C LEU A 89 12.61 -5.00 -10.25
N MET A 90 11.52 -5.42 -10.90
CA MET A 90 10.71 -6.56 -10.46
C MET A 90 11.54 -7.85 -10.40
N VAL A 91 12.41 -8.08 -11.38
CA VAL A 91 13.32 -9.23 -11.39
C VAL A 91 14.30 -9.17 -10.22
N LYS A 92 14.92 -7.99 -9.99
CA LYS A 92 15.84 -7.74 -8.86
C LYS A 92 15.14 -7.98 -7.50
N LEU A 93 13.87 -7.62 -7.41
CA LEU A 93 13.09 -7.65 -6.16
C LEU A 93 12.26 -8.92 -5.92
N ASN A 94 12.29 -9.91 -6.82
CA ASN A 94 11.42 -11.09 -6.76
C ASN A 94 11.44 -11.85 -5.42
N GLY A 95 12.58 -11.85 -4.70
CA GLY A 95 12.74 -12.51 -3.40
C GLY A 95 12.37 -11.66 -2.18
N TYR A 96 12.20 -10.34 -2.35
CA TYR A 96 12.02 -9.42 -1.25
C TYR A 96 10.57 -9.39 -0.76
N LYS A 97 10.42 -9.40 0.57
CA LYS A 97 9.11 -9.28 1.24
C LYS A 97 8.84 -7.87 1.77
N ARG A 98 9.88 -7.07 1.89
CA ARG A 98 9.87 -5.75 2.49
C ARG A 98 10.84 -4.84 1.74
N LEU A 99 10.43 -3.60 1.54
CA LEU A 99 11.30 -2.50 1.12
C LEU A 99 11.40 -1.51 2.28
N ASP A 100 12.60 -1.20 2.72
CA ASP A 100 12.89 -0.32 3.84
C ASP A 100 13.73 0.86 3.35
N PHE A 101 13.07 1.94 2.93
CA PHE A 101 13.73 3.14 2.42
C PHE A 101 14.33 4.01 3.52
N ASP A 102 13.93 3.81 4.78
CA ASP A 102 14.54 4.46 5.96
C ASP A 102 15.99 3.98 6.16
N HIS A 103 16.23 2.68 5.96
CA HIS A 103 17.58 2.10 6.03
C HIS A 103 18.24 1.87 4.66
N ASN A 104 17.59 2.24 3.56
CA ASN A 104 18.03 1.97 2.19
C ASN A 104 18.26 0.46 1.90
N GLU A 105 17.31 -0.37 2.31
CA GLU A 105 17.33 -1.82 2.11
C GLU A 105 16.13 -2.30 1.27
N PRO A 106 16.35 -3.01 0.14
CA PRO A 106 17.64 -3.26 -0.50
C PRO A 106 18.26 -2.00 -1.12
N ASP A 107 19.53 -2.10 -1.49
CA ASP A 107 20.23 -1.03 -2.21
C ASP A 107 19.71 -0.93 -3.66
N ILE A 108 18.65 -0.12 -3.82
CA ILE A 108 17.93 0.11 -5.07
C ILE A 108 17.60 1.59 -5.29
N ALA A 109 18.18 2.51 -4.51
CA ALA A 109 17.77 3.91 -4.48
C ALA A 109 17.78 4.55 -5.89
N GLU A 110 18.85 4.34 -6.65
CA GLU A 110 19.00 4.92 -7.98
C GLU A 110 17.98 4.35 -8.98
N GLU A 111 17.80 3.03 -9.02
CA GLU A 111 16.84 2.41 -9.94
C GLU A 111 15.39 2.74 -9.55
N TRP A 112 15.12 2.81 -8.25
CA TRP A 112 13.81 3.17 -7.74
C TRP A 112 13.48 4.64 -7.99
N ASP A 113 14.43 5.55 -7.85
CA ASP A 113 14.24 6.96 -8.19
C ASP A 113 13.96 7.16 -9.68
N ARG A 114 14.63 6.40 -10.55
CA ARG A 114 14.30 6.39 -11.98
C ARG A 114 12.87 5.92 -12.22
N LEU A 115 12.46 4.82 -11.60
CA LEU A 115 11.08 4.33 -11.70
C LEU A 115 10.06 5.35 -11.18
N ARG A 116 10.34 6.05 -10.07
CA ARG A 116 9.48 7.13 -9.54
C ARG A 116 9.26 8.23 -10.58
N GLN A 117 10.31 8.64 -11.29
CA GLN A 117 10.21 9.68 -12.32
C GLN A 117 9.33 9.23 -13.50
N GLU A 118 9.51 8.00 -13.96
CA GLU A 118 8.71 7.40 -15.03
C GLU A 118 7.24 7.24 -14.64
N ALA A 119 6.98 6.81 -13.40
CA ALA A 119 5.65 6.48 -12.90
C ALA A 119 4.81 7.69 -12.50
N ARG A 120 5.44 8.81 -12.12
CA ARG A 120 4.74 10.02 -11.66
C ARG A 120 3.60 10.50 -12.58
N PRO A 121 3.76 10.62 -13.91
CA PRO A 121 2.65 11.01 -14.80
C PRO A 121 1.51 10.00 -14.88
N ILE A 122 1.78 8.70 -14.64
CA ILE A 122 0.75 7.66 -14.61
C ILE A 122 -0.02 7.75 -13.29
N PHE A 123 0.71 7.85 -12.17
CA PHE A 123 0.17 7.94 -10.82
C PHE A 123 -0.78 9.14 -10.65
N GLN A 124 -0.49 10.28 -11.27
CA GLN A 124 -1.35 11.47 -11.23
C GLN A 124 -2.75 11.26 -11.83
N LYS A 125 -2.97 10.17 -12.56
CA LYS A 125 -4.28 9.83 -13.16
C LYS A 125 -5.13 8.94 -12.25
N PHE A 126 -4.58 8.46 -11.14
CA PHE A 126 -5.29 7.52 -10.27
C PHE A 126 -6.24 8.27 -9.33
N SER A 127 -7.44 7.73 -9.16
CA SER A 127 -8.37 8.17 -8.12
C SER A 127 -7.97 7.51 -6.79
N LEU A 128 -7.36 8.32 -5.93
CA LEU A 128 -6.86 7.91 -4.61
C LEU A 128 -7.71 8.58 -3.54
N TRP A 129 -8.08 7.80 -2.54
CA TRP A 129 -8.87 8.28 -1.41
C TRP A 129 -8.12 8.05 -0.11
N GLU A 130 -8.32 8.92 0.87
CA GLU A 130 -7.75 8.80 2.21
C GLU A 130 -8.87 8.57 3.23
N CYS A 131 -8.59 7.73 4.23
CA CYS A 131 -9.52 7.46 5.32
C CYS A 131 -8.75 7.41 6.65
N ASP A 132 -9.07 8.32 7.55
CA ASP A 132 -8.56 8.34 8.92
C ASP A 132 -9.32 7.38 9.82
N PHE A 133 -8.60 6.64 10.66
CA PHE A 133 -9.22 5.72 11.60
C PHE A 133 -9.55 6.42 12.91
N LYS A 134 -10.84 6.61 13.15
CA LYS A 134 -11.37 7.09 14.43
C LYS A 134 -11.83 5.91 15.29
N LYS A 135 -11.29 5.80 16.50
CA LYS A 135 -11.79 4.83 17.48
C LYS A 135 -13.21 5.21 17.91
N LEU A 136 -14.17 4.30 17.68
CA LEU A 136 -15.58 4.52 18.03
C LEU A 136 -16.03 3.81 19.32
N GLY A 137 -15.25 2.85 19.82
CA GLY A 137 -15.62 2.09 21.03
C GLY A 137 -14.44 1.39 21.69
N ASN A 138 -14.65 0.88 22.90
CA ASN A 138 -13.65 0.19 23.72
C ASN A 138 -13.95 -1.31 23.91
N ASP A 139 -14.96 -1.82 23.21
CA ASP A 139 -15.40 -3.20 23.33
C ASP A 139 -14.37 -4.17 22.70
N SER A 140 -13.89 -5.10 23.51
CA SER A 140 -12.91 -6.12 23.14
C SER A 140 -13.50 -7.53 23.11
N ARG A 141 -14.83 -7.68 23.15
CA ARG A 141 -15.52 -8.98 23.11
C ARG A 141 -15.12 -9.85 21.91
N TRP A 142 -14.73 -9.25 20.78
CA TRP A 142 -14.22 -9.96 19.61
C TRP A 142 -12.86 -10.66 19.82
N ARG A 143 -12.13 -10.36 20.91
CA ARG A 143 -10.88 -11.04 21.27
C ARG A 143 -11.10 -12.35 22.04
N ALA A 144 -12.29 -12.55 22.61
CA ALA A 144 -12.67 -13.83 23.17
C ALA A 144 -13.31 -14.66 22.06
N ALA A 145 -12.55 -15.56 21.45
CA ALA A 145 -13.19 -16.69 20.79
C ALA A 145 -14.07 -17.37 21.86
N PRO A 146 -15.35 -17.68 21.59
CA PRO A 146 -16.13 -18.47 22.52
C PRO A 146 -15.41 -19.81 22.68
N THR A 147 -14.87 -20.08 23.88
CA THR A 147 -14.56 -21.44 24.27
C THR A 147 -15.88 -22.18 24.24
N LEU A 148 -16.05 -23.04 23.23
CA LEU A 148 -17.08 -24.07 23.29
C LEU A 148 -16.68 -24.97 24.46
N ASP A 149 -17.29 -24.74 25.60
CA ASP A 149 -17.35 -25.72 26.67
C ASP A 149 -18.13 -26.91 26.10
N ILE A 150 -17.39 -27.89 25.59
CA ILE A 150 -17.91 -29.19 25.22
C ILE A 150 -17.89 -30.00 26.53
N ASP A 151 -19.06 -30.07 27.19
CA ASP A 151 -19.34 -31.05 28.24
C ASP A 151 -19.41 -32.48 27.66
#